data_AF-T1AWN7-F1
#
_entry.id   AF-T1AWN7-F1
#
_cell.length_a   1.000
_cell.length_b   1.000
_cell.length_c   1.000
_cell.angle_alpha   90.00
_cell.angle_beta   90.00
_cell.angle_gamma   90.00
#
_symmetry.space_group_name_H-M   'P 1'
#
loop_
_entity.id
_entity.type
_entity.pdbx_description
1 polymer ?
#
loop_
_entity_poly.entity_id
_entity_poly.type
_entity_poly.pdbx_seq_one_letter_code
_entity_poly.pdbx_strand_id
1 'polypeptide(L)'
;MQPAQPEDLDDIREQAKAALTELISLAHIGPGSVVIVGGSTSEVQGERIGTRAQLSIGEAITAGLLEAAQAGAVELAVQCCEHLNR
;
A
#
# COMPACT_ATOMS: atom_id res chain seq x y z
N MET A 1 11.46 13.94 -14.11
CA MET A 1 10.63 13.34 -13.05
C MET A 1 9.60 14.38 -12.66
N GLN A 2 8.36 14.19 -13.08
CA GLN A 2 7.26 15.09 -12.73
C GLN A 2 6.60 14.50 -11.46
N PRO A 3 6.38 15.28 -10.40
CA PRO A 3 5.70 14.75 -9.21
C PRO A 3 4.30 14.26 -9.57
N ALA A 4 3.83 13.21 -8.88
CA ALA A 4 2.42 12.83 -8.90
C ALA A 4 1.57 14.06 -8.54
N GLN A 5 0.48 14.29 -9.27
CA GLN A 5 -0.42 15.39 -8.94
C GLN A 5 -1.23 15.02 -7.68
N PRO A 6 -1.70 15.99 -6.88
CA PRO A 6 -2.46 15.71 -5.66
C PRO A 6 -3.69 14.82 -5.88
N GLU A 7 -4.38 15.00 -7.02
CA GLU A 7 -5.52 14.16 -7.40
C GLU A 7 -5.15 12.67 -7.57
N ASP A 8 -3.94 12.37 -8.06
CA ASP A 8 -3.47 11.00 -8.24
C ASP A 8 -3.22 10.30 -6.90
N LEU A 9 -2.82 11.05 -5.87
CA LEU A 9 -2.50 10.50 -4.55
C LEU A 9 -3.76 10.08 -3.78
N ASP A 10 -4.84 10.86 -3.90
CA ASP A 10 -6.12 10.50 -3.29
C ASP A 10 -6.72 9.26 -3.94
N ASP A 11 -6.64 9.14 -5.26
CA ASP A 11 -7.06 7.94 -6.00
C ASP A 11 -6.24 6.70 -5.57
N ILE A 12 -4.92 6.85 -5.45
CA ILE A 12 -4.05 5.76 -4.95
C ILE A 12 -4.45 5.33 -3.53
N ARG A 13 -4.75 6.29 -2.64
CA ARG A 13 -5.19 6.00 -1.27
C ARG A 13 -6.50 5.21 -1.25
N GLU A 14 -7.50 5.68 -2.00
CA GLU A 14 -8.82 5.01 -2.06
C GLU A 14 -8.72 3.62 -2.70
N GLN A 15 -7.91 3.46 -3.75
CA GLN A 15 -7.68 2.15 -4.37
C GLN A 15 -6.98 1.17 -3.42
N ALA A 16 -5.96 1.62 -2.68
CA ALA A 16 -5.26 0.78 -1.71
C ALA A 16 -6.20 0.32 -0.58
N LYS A 17 -7.03 1.24 -0.07
CA LYS A 17 -8.07 0.94 0.93
C LYS A 17 -9.09 -0.07 0.40
N ALA A 18 -9.61 0.14 -0.82
CA ALA A 18 -10.58 -0.74 -1.44
C ALA A 18 -10.02 -2.15 -1.62
N ALA A 19 -8.79 -2.26 -2.14
CA ALA A 19 -8.12 -3.54 -2.37
C ALA A 19 -7.95 -4.35 -1.08
N LEU A 20 -7.49 -3.72 0.01
CA LEU A 20 -7.33 -4.43 1.28
C LEU A 20 -8.69 -4.76 1.93
N THR A 21 -9.67 -3.87 1.83
CA THR A 21 -11.03 -4.13 2.34
C THR A 21 -11.65 -5.34 1.63
N GLU A 22 -11.50 -5.42 0.31
CA GLU A 22 -11.97 -6.55 -0.50
C GLU A 22 -11.24 -7.84 -0.11
N LEU A 23 -9.91 -7.79 0.04
CA LEU A 23 -9.11 -8.93 0.46
C LEU A 23 -9.54 -9.46 1.84
N ILE A 24 -9.68 -8.59 2.83
CA ILE A 24 -10.12 -8.95 4.19
C ILE A 24 -11.47 -9.66 4.13
N SER A 25 -12.41 -9.12 3.36
CA SER A 25 -13.75 -9.67 3.18
C SER A 25 -13.73 -11.05 2.51
N LEU A 26 -13.11 -11.16 1.33
CA LEU A 26 -13.10 -12.39 0.53
C LEU A 26 -12.33 -13.53 1.21
N ALA A 27 -11.19 -13.22 1.83
CA ALA A 27 -10.37 -14.20 2.53
C ALA A 27 -10.81 -14.44 3.98
N HIS A 28 -11.88 -13.77 4.45
CA HIS A 28 -12.40 -13.89 5.82
C HIS A 28 -11.32 -13.64 6.88
N ILE A 29 -10.44 -12.65 6.63
CA ILE A 29 -9.37 -12.27 7.55
C ILE A 29 -9.99 -11.53 8.72
N GLY A 30 -9.66 -11.94 9.95
CA GLY A 30 -10.27 -11.38 11.15
C GLY A 30 -9.25 -10.97 12.22
N PRO A 31 -9.76 -10.52 13.38
CA PRO A 31 -8.93 -10.05 14.48
C PRO A 31 -7.79 -11.00 14.86
N GLY A 32 -6.60 -10.44 15.10
CA GLY A 32 -5.40 -11.20 15.44
C GLY A 32 -4.64 -11.79 14.24
N SER A 33 -5.13 -11.56 13.02
CA SER A 33 -4.40 -11.89 11.79
C SER A 33 -3.42 -10.79 11.42
N VAL A 34 -2.33 -11.15 10.72
CA VAL A 34 -1.38 -10.21 10.12
C VAL A 34 -1.50 -10.28 8.60
N VAL A 35 -1.68 -9.12 7.97
CA VAL A 35 -1.54 -8.96 6.52
C VAL A 35 -0.18 -8.37 6.23
N ILE A 36 0.60 -9.03 5.37
CA ILE A 36 1.92 -8.57 4.95
C ILE A 36 1.80 -7.97 3.55
N VAL A 37 2.21 -6.71 3.38
CA VAL A 37 2.20 -6.00 2.10
C VAL A 37 3.62 -5.70 1.68
N GLY A 38 3.97 -6.08 0.45
CA GLY A 38 5.21 -5.71 -0.21
C GLY A 38 4.92 -5.18 -1.61
N GLY A 39 5.67 -4.17 -2.04
CA GLY A 39 5.48 -3.56 -3.37
C GLY A 39 6.56 -2.53 -3.68
N SER A 40 6.49 -1.95 -4.88
CA SER A 40 7.42 -0.91 -5.34
C SER A 40 6.66 0.35 -5.76
N THR A 41 7.01 1.50 -5.17
CA THR A 41 6.41 2.79 -5.55
C THR A 41 6.81 3.26 -6.95
N SER A 42 7.93 2.76 -7.50
CA SER A 42 8.35 3.08 -8.88
C SER A 42 7.43 2.43 -9.92
N GLU A 43 6.90 1.23 -9.63
CA GLU A 43 6.02 0.48 -10.53
C GLU A 43 4.60 1.05 -10.55
N VAL A 44 4.14 1.62 -9.43
CA VAL A 44 2.81 2.25 -9.30
C VAL A 44 2.66 3.46 -10.25
N GLN A 45 3.76 4.16 -10.55
CA GLN A 45 3.78 5.28 -11.49
C GLN A 45 3.97 4.84 -12.97
N GLY A 46 4.07 3.53 -13.24
CA GLY A 46 4.31 3.01 -14.58
C GLY A 46 5.77 3.11 -15.06
N GLU A 47 6.73 3.41 -14.19
CA GLU A 47 8.16 3.41 -14.52
C GLU A 47 8.82 2.05 -14.27
N ARG A 48 9.93 1.78 -15.00
CA ARG A 48 10.74 0.56 -14.83
C ARG A 48 11.36 0.51 -13.44
N ILE A 49 11.41 -0.68 -12.85
CA ILE A 49 12.10 -1.03 -11.60
C ILE A 49 13.45 -0.29 -11.47
N GLY A 50 13.63 0.48 -10.39
CA GLY A 50 14.92 1.08 -10.01
C GLY A 50 15.03 2.61 -10.09
N THR A 51 13.99 3.32 -10.55
CA THR A 51 13.92 4.79 -10.38
C THR A 51 13.38 5.15 -8.99
N ARG A 52 13.88 6.26 -8.43
CA ARG A 52 13.79 6.64 -7.00
C ARG A 52 12.40 6.39 -6.39
N ALA A 53 12.38 5.78 -5.20
CA ALA A 53 11.17 5.60 -4.41
C ALA A 53 10.44 6.94 -4.22
N GLN A 54 9.14 6.94 -4.54
CA GLN A 54 8.30 8.12 -4.41
C GLN A 54 7.62 8.08 -3.05
N LEU A 55 8.13 8.88 -2.10
CA LEU A 55 7.63 8.90 -0.71
C LEU A 55 6.13 9.18 -0.65
N SER A 56 5.65 10.17 -1.42
CA SER A 56 4.24 10.57 -1.43
C SER A 56 3.29 9.44 -1.86
N ILE A 57 3.72 8.58 -2.79
CA ILE A 57 2.95 7.40 -3.20
C ILE A 57 2.95 6.37 -2.08
N GLY A 58 4.10 6.12 -1.44
CA GLY A 58 4.19 5.21 -0.30
C GLY A 58 3.30 5.65 0.86
N GLU A 59 3.25 6.95 1.14
CA GLU A 59 2.37 7.56 2.14
C GLU A 59 0.89 7.36 1.78
N ALA A 60 0.49 7.65 0.53
CA ALA A 60 -0.90 7.46 0.08
C ALA A 60 -1.36 6.00 0.18
N ILE A 61 -0.54 5.06 -0.31
CA ILE A 61 -0.83 3.62 -0.21
C ILE A 61 -0.95 3.21 1.25
N THR A 62 0.04 3.56 2.07
CA THR A 62 0.08 3.15 3.48
C THR A 62 -1.09 3.73 4.27
N ALA A 63 -1.49 4.98 4.00
CA ALA A 63 -2.67 5.58 4.60
C ALA A 63 -3.94 4.77 4.30
N GLY A 64 -4.19 4.45 3.03
CA GLY A 64 -5.36 3.66 2.63
C GLY A 64 -5.37 2.25 3.22
N LEU A 65 -4.22 1.59 3.27
CA LEU A 65 -4.06 0.27 3.89
C LEU A 65 -4.31 0.31 5.40
N LEU A 66 -3.77 1.31 6.11
CA LEU A 66 -3.98 1.46 7.55
C LEU A 66 -5.46 1.71 7.89
N GLU A 67 -6.17 2.52 7.09
CA GLU A 67 -7.61 2.72 7.27
C GLU A 67 -8.39 1.40 7.17
N ALA A 68 -8.12 0.60 6.13
CA ALA A 68 -8.79 -0.70 5.94
C ALA A 68 -8.40 -1.72 7.02
N ALA A 69 -7.12 -1.75 7.41
CA ALA A 69 -6.62 -2.65 8.45
C ALA A 69 -7.27 -2.37 9.81
N GLN A 70 -7.37 -1.09 10.19
CA GLN A 70 -8.05 -0.67 11.42
C GLN A 70 -9.54 -1.02 11.41
N ALA A 71 -10.23 -0.80 10.29
CA ALA A 71 -11.64 -1.16 10.14
C ALA A 71 -11.88 -2.67 10.24
N GLY A 72 -10.94 -3.48 9.72
CA GLY A 72 -10.97 -4.94 9.80
C GLY A 72 -10.40 -5.53 11.09
N ALA A 73 -9.87 -4.70 11.99
CA ALA A 73 -9.12 -5.12 13.18
C ALA A 73 -7.97 -6.11 12.88
N VAL A 74 -7.29 -5.92 11.75
CA VAL A 74 -6.13 -6.74 11.33
C VAL A 74 -4.83 -5.96 11.52
N GLU A 75 -3.76 -6.68 11.84
CA GLU A 75 -2.42 -6.10 11.92
C GLU A 75 -1.82 -5.98 10.52
N LEU A 76 -1.09 -4.90 10.27
CA LEU A 76 -0.43 -4.64 8.99
C LEU A 76 1.09 -4.70 9.18
N ALA A 77 1.76 -5.52 8.38
CA ALA A 77 3.22 -5.52 8.24
C ALA A 77 3.59 -5.06 6.83
N VAL A 78 4.54 -4.14 6.73
CA VAL A 78 5.06 -3.66 5.44
C VAL A 78 6.46 -4.21 5.24
N GLN A 79 6.64 -4.99 4.18
CA GLN A 79 7.92 -5.59 3.81
C GLN A 79 8.85 -4.50 3.26
N CYS A 80 10.11 -4.47 3.70
CA CYS A 80 11.13 -3.65 3.07
C CYS A 80 11.59 -4.27 1.74
N CYS A 81 12.44 -3.54 1.02
CA CYS A 81 13.07 -4.06 -0.19
C CYS A 81 14.15 -5.11 0.13
N GLU A 82 14.60 -5.82 -0.89
CA GLU A 82 15.62 -6.86 -0.84
C GLU A 82 16.97 -6.38 -0.26
N HIS A 83 17.26 -5.08 -0.33
CA HIS A 83 18.47 -4.48 0.22
C HIS A 83 18.46 -4.41 1.77
N LEU A 84 17.28 -4.48 2.38
CA LEU A 84 17.09 -4.49 3.84
C LEU A 84 16.62 -5.86 4.35
N ASN A 85 16.91 -6.93 3.59
CA ASN A 85 16.56 -8.31 3.92
C ASN A 85 15.04 -8.59 4.04
N ARG A 86 14.22 -7.83 3.30
CA ARG A 86 12.76 -7.96 3.23
C ARG A 86 12.04 -7.70 4.55
#